data_AF-D5GKM8-F1
#
_entry.id   AF-D5GKM8-F1
#
_cell.length_a   1.000
_cell.length_b   1.000
_cell.length_c   1.000
_cell.angle_alpha   90.00
_cell.angle_beta   90.00
_cell.angle_gamma   90.00
#
_symmetry.space_group_name_H-M   'P 1'
#
loop_
_entity.id
_entity.type
_entity.pdbx_description
1 polymer ?
#
loop_
_entity_poly.entity_id
_entity_poly.type
_entity_poly.pdbx_seq_one_letter_code
_entity_poly.pdbx_strand_id
1 'polypeptide(L)'
;MSTQANTGIPFSYSQSQSPIRLLELPPALLSLVTSHSPPIIQIKAAPTPANTTGPRGSGDHAVLCTPTQTFSLRHVHCSNSILLIQPSEPPPPSPVEDEQQQAFPLTSTGLKAVATAGSWLELIPVTPDCASILREKIPVYHGWTDNHPVPPAMEEPISRARLLDSIPVSDAEFSIAWDALLAFETDSGEAFRPSAAAILKAISEINTSATAESFSLSTPSGFTVSAILGMLDDVEMPAGLVMAVIGGMCDRVEESMDDNAWRLNTDKCCVSGNWGASIERSNFDHRIRLHG
;
A
#
# COMPACT_ATOMS: atom_id res chain seq x y z
N MET A 1 4.08 69.35 -12.74
CA MET A 1 5.13 68.33 -12.55
C MET A 1 4.66 67.39 -11.45
N SER A 2 4.09 66.23 -11.81
CA SER A 2 3.59 65.25 -10.83
C SER A 2 4.68 64.20 -10.62
N THR A 3 5.36 64.25 -9.48
CA THR A 3 6.31 63.22 -9.04
C THR A 3 5.53 62.14 -8.32
N GLN A 4 4.93 61.20 -9.07
CA GLN A 4 4.52 59.94 -8.45
C GLN A 4 5.79 59.17 -8.11
N ALA A 5 6.13 59.13 -6.82
CA ALA A 5 7.12 58.20 -6.31
C ALA A 5 6.64 56.79 -6.66
N ASN A 6 7.34 56.12 -7.58
CA ASN A 6 6.99 54.80 -8.04
C ASN A 6 7.31 53.78 -6.94
N THR A 7 6.38 53.54 -6.02
CA THR A 7 6.50 52.59 -4.90
C THR A 7 6.20 51.14 -5.30
N GLY A 8 6.35 50.81 -6.59
CA GLY A 8 6.05 49.48 -7.10
C GLY A 8 7.02 48.42 -6.59
N ILE A 9 6.51 47.21 -6.36
CA ILE A 9 7.35 46.03 -6.08
C ILE A 9 7.96 45.56 -7.41
N PRO A 10 9.30 45.49 -7.54
CA PRO A 10 9.93 45.00 -8.77
C PRO A 10 9.45 43.59 -9.11
N PHE A 11 9.02 43.36 -10.35
CA PHE A 11 8.55 42.06 -10.82
C PHE A 11 9.35 41.59 -12.04
N SER A 12 9.81 40.34 -12.03
CA SER A 12 10.63 39.77 -13.10
C SER A 12 10.23 38.33 -13.44
N TYR A 13 10.59 37.87 -14.64
CA TYR A 13 10.42 36.48 -15.06
C TYR A 13 11.76 35.73 -14.99
N SER A 14 11.74 34.51 -14.46
CA SER A 14 12.89 33.61 -14.54
C SER A 14 13.09 33.13 -15.98
N GLN A 15 14.34 33.23 -16.48
CA GLN A 15 14.73 32.66 -17.78
C GLN A 15 14.60 31.13 -17.79
N SER A 16 14.95 30.47 -16.67
CA SER A 16 14.72 29.04 -16.47
C SER A 16 13.45 28.84 -15.63
N GLN A 17 12.41 28.27 -16.23
CA GLN A 17 11.19 27.90 -15.52
C GLN A 17 11.42 26.60 -14.76
N SER A 18 11.14 26.59 -13.45
CA SER A 18 11.26 25.39 -12.62
C SER A 18 10.18 24.36 -12.96
N PRO A 19 10.46 23.04 -12.91
CA PRO A 19 9.50 21.99 -13.25
C PRO A 19 8.48 21.75 -12.12
N ILE A 20 7.89 22.82 -11.61
CA ILE A 20 6.91 22.78 -10.53
C ILE A 20 5.53 22.49 -11.11
N ARG A 21 4.80 21.57 -10.48
CA ARG A 21 3.39 21.30 -10.77
C ARG A 21 2.54 21.57 -9.54
N LEU A 22 1.32 22.03 -9.77
CA LEU A 22 0.33 22.21 -8.73
C LEU A 22 -0.35 20.87 -8.45
N LEU A 23 -0.49 20.53 -7.17
CA LEU A 23 -1.22 19.37 -6.68
C LEU A 23 -2.27 19.87 -5.69
N GLU A 24 -3.51 19.46 -5.90
CA GLU A 24 -4.59 19.69 -4.96
C GLU A 24 -4.38 18.87 -3.69
N LEU A 25 -4.57 19.48 -2.53
CA LEU A 25 -4.42 18.83 -1.23
C LEU A 25 -5.77 18.81 -0.50
N PRO A 26 -6.52 17.70 -0.54
CA PRO A 26 -7.67 17.49 0.32
C PRO A 26 -7.31 17.69 1.80
N PRO A 27 -8.25 18.13 2.66
CA PRO A 27 -7.97 18.43 4.07
C PRO A 27 -7.29 17.29 4.84
N ALA A 28 -7.65 16.03 4.54
CA ALA A 28 -7.01 14.86 5.13
C ALA A 28 -5.52 14.77 4.76
N LEU A 29 -5.16 15.02 3.50
CA LEU A 29 -3.77 15.01 3.05
C LEU A 29 -2.99 16.21 3.56
N LEU A 30 -3.61 17.39 3.58
CA LEU A 30 -2.99 18.57 4.17
C LEU A 30 -2.61 18.32 5.62
N SER A 31 -3.51 17.70 6.39
CA SER A 31 -3.26 17.32 7.79
C SER A 31 -2.12 16.31 7.92
N LEU A 32 -2.03 15.33 7.01
CA LEU A 32 -0.91 14.36 7.00
C LEU A 32 0.43 15.02 6.69
N VAL A 33 0.50 15.86 5.66
CA VAL A 33 1.74 16.52 5.21
C VAL A 33 2.23 17.56 6.23
N THR A 34 1.32 18.19 6.97
CA THR A 34 1.65 19.19 8.00
C THR A 34 1.78 18.62 9.41
N SER A 35 1.65 17.30 9.58
CA SER A 35 1.78 16.64 10.89
C SER A 35 3.23 16.66 11.41
N HIS A 36 3.42 16.44 12.71
CA HIS A 36 4.74 16.43 13.34
C HIS A 36 5.67 15.33 12.78
N SER A 37 5.08 14.23 12.33
CA SER A 37 5.77 13.08 11.72
C SER A 37 5.06 12.72 10.41
N PRO A 38 5.29 13.49 9.33
CA PRO A 38 4.57 13.29 8.08
C PRO A 38 4.94 11.92 7.47
N PRO A 39 3.95 11.09 7.11
CA PRO A 39 4.23 9.80 6.51
C PRO A 39 4.80 9.95 5.09
N ILE A 40 5.44 8.90 4.59
CA ILE A 40 5.88 8.84 3.20
C ILE A 40 4.63 8.68 2.33
N ILE A 41 4.46 9.62 1.39
CA ILE A 41 3.42 9.55 0.35
C ILE A 41 4.10 9.14 -0.94
N GLN A 42 3.56 8.13 -1.61
CA GLN A 42 4.16 7.55 -2.81
C GLN A 42 3.30 7.82 -4.03
N ILE A 43 3.94 8.05 -5.18
CA ILE A 43 3.26 8.04 -6.47
C ILE A 43 3.62 6.72 -7.13
N LYS A 44 2.62 5.85 -7.30
CA LYS A 44 2.76 4.54 -7.96
C LYS A 44 2.09 4.61 -9.32
N ALA A 45 2.61 3.88 -10.30
CA ALA A 45 1.99 3.73 -11.61
C ALA A 45 2.08 2.27 -12.03
N ALA A 46 1.03 1.78 -12.69
CA ALA A 46 1.11 0.46 -13.32
C ALA A 46 2.19 0.49 -14.42
N PRO A 47 3.04 -0.55 -14.52
CA PRO A 47 4.03 -0.61 -15.59
C PRO A 47 3.33 -0.65 -16.95
N THR A 48 3.63 0.32 -17.81
CA THR A 48 3.19 0.33 -19.21
C THR A 48 3.83 -0.85 -19.92
N PRO A 49 3.06 -1.79 -20.51
CA PRO A 49 3.68 -2.85 -21.31
C PRO A 49 4.42 -2.23 -22.50
N ALA A 50 5.69 -2.62 -22.70
CA ALA A 50 6.58 -2.03 -23.69
C ALA A 50 6.12 -2.12 -25.17
N ASN A 51 5.02 -2.85 -25.45
CA ASN A 51 4.54 -3.16 -26.80
C ASN A 51 3.17 -2.57 -27.17
N THR A 52 2.58 -1.66 -26.39
CA THR A 52 1.30 -1.03 -26.76
C THR A 52 1.52 0.22 -27.60
N THR A 53 1.48 0.06 -28.94
CA THR A 53 1.27 1.15 -29.91
C THR A 53 -0.18 1.66 -29.95
N GLY A 54 -0.95 1.44 -28.88
CA GLY A 54 -2.33 1.92 -28.74
C GLY A 54 -2.39 3.41 -28.36
N PRO A 55 -3.54 4.08 -28.55
CA PRO A 55 -3.69 5.47 -28.16
C PRO A 55 -3.41 5.61 -26.65
N ARG A 56 -2.57 6.59 -26.28
CA ARG A 56 -2.13 6.93 -24.92
C ARG A 56 -3.29 7.40 -24.03
N GLY A 57 -4.30 6.56 -23.80
CA GLY A 57 -5.59 7.01 -23.27
C GLY A 57 -6.22 6.14 -22.19
N SER A 58 -5.67 5.00 -21.79
CA SER A 58 -6.34 4.13 -20.79
C SER A 58 -5.45 3.24 -19.93
N GLY A 59 -4.12 3.28 -20.07
CA GLY A 59 -3.21 2.32 -19.41
C GLY A 59 -2.32 2.88 -18.30
N ASP A 60 -1.96 4.17 -18.36
CA ASP A 60 -0.99 4.78 -17.45
C ASP A 60 -1.70 5.68 -16.44
N HIS A 61 -2.42 5.05 -15.51
CA HIS A 61 -3.02 5.76 -14.38
C HIS A 61 -2.02 5.78 -13.23
N ALA A 62 -1.37 6.93 -13.03
CA ALA A 62 -0.61 7.19 -11.82
C ALA A 62 -1.58 7.42 -10.66
N VAL A 63 -1.26 6.84 -9.51
CA VAL A 63 -1.99 7.01 -8.26
C VAL A 63 -1.07 7.60 -7.20
N LEU A 64 -1.66 8.36 -6.28
CA LEU A 64 -1.02 8.79 -5.06
C LEU A 64 -1.51 7.91 -3.92
N CYS A 65 -0.58 7.22 -3.27
CA CYS A 65 -0.84 6.34 -2.14
C CYS A 65 -0.39 7.01 -0.86
N THR A 66 -1.31 7.13 0.09
CA THR A 66 -0.98 7.33 1.50
C THR A 66 -0.77 5.96 2.16
N PRO A 67 -0.41 5.90 3.46
CA PRO A 67 -0.35 4.61 4.16
C PRO A 67 -1.68 3.84 4.16
N THR A 68 -2.81 4.54 4.03
CA THR A 68 -4.15 3.95 4.23
C THR A 68 -5.08 4.05 3.03
N GLN A 69 -4.82 4.93 2.05
CA GLN A 69 -5.75 5.26 0.98
C GLN A 69 -5.04 5.50 -0.35
N THR A 70 -5.74 5.19 -1.43
CA THR A 70 -5.30 5.44 -2.80
C THR A 70 -6.12 6.54 -3.47
N PHE A 71 -5.44 7.46 -4.16
CA PHE A 71 -6.04 8.55 -4.93
C PHE A 71 -5.60 8.47 -6.39
N SER A 72 -6.53 8.51 -7.32
CA SER A 72 -6.23 8.65 -8.75
C SER A 72 -5.87 10.10 -9.07
N LEU A 73 -4.80 10.29 -9.85
CA LEU A 73 -4.35 11.61 -10.28
C LEU A 73 -5.07 12.01 -11.57
N ARG A 74 -5.84 13.11 -11.51
CA ARG A 74 -6.49 13.72 -12.67
C ARG A 74 -5.81 15.03 -13.05
N HIS A 75 -5.45 15.18 -14.31
CA HIS A 75 -4.90 16.44 -14.81
C HIS A 75 -6.02 17.39 -15.25
N VAL A 76 -6.09 18.57 -14.64
CA VAL A 76 -7.09 19.60 -14.97
C VAL A 76 -6.38 20.78 -15.61
N HIS A 77 -6.79 21.12 -16.83
CA HIS A 77 -6.24 22.27 -17.56
C HIS A 77 -6.99 23.54 -17.21
N CYS A 78 -6.27 24.66 -17.26
CA CYS A 78 -6.84 25.97 -17.02
C CYS A 78 -6.45 26.92 -18.16
N SER A 79 -7.42 27.72 -18.63
CA SER A 79 -7.17 28.76 -19.63
C SER A 79 -6.58 30.04 -19.02
N ASN A 80 -6.47 30.09 -17.69
CA ASN A 80 -5.91 31.22 -16.97
C ASN A 80 -4.38 31.11 -16.89
N SER A 81 -3.69 32.25 -16.84
CA SER A 81 -2.25 32.28 -16.60
C SER A 81 -1.98 32.29 -15.09
N ILE A 82 -1.56 31.16 -14.53
CA ILE A 82 -1.16 31.07 -13.12
C ILE A 82 0.35 31.19 -13.05
N LEU A 83 0.85 32.21 -12.34
CA LEU A 83 2.27 32.45 -12.14
C LEU A 83 2.66 32.04 -10.72
N LEU A 84 3.64 31.15 -10.60
CA LEU A 84 4.28 30.83 -9.34
C LEU A 84 5.42 31.80 -9.11
N ILE A 85 5.31 32.57 -8.04
CA ILE A 85 6.22 33.66 -7.71
C ILE A 85 7.01 33.33 -6.45
N GLN A 86 8.28 33.70 -6.45
CA GLN A 86 9.15 33.63 -5.28
C GLN A 86 9.70 35.03 -4.98
N PRO A 87 9.92 35.38 -3.70
CA PRO A 87 10.69 36.58 -3.37
C PRO A 87 12.08 36.53 -4.01
N SER A 88 12.50 37.61 -4.66
CA SER A 88 13.87 37.75 -5.15
C SER A 88 14.69 38.52 -4.12
N GLU A 89 15.82 37.96 -3.71
CA GLU A 89 16.78 38.67 -2.86
C GLU A 89 17.30 39.92 -3.57
N PRO A 90 17.54 41.02 -2.84
CA PRO A 90 18.17 42.19 -3.41
C PRO A 90 19.57 41.81 -3.89
N PRO A 91 19.99 42.29 -5.08
CA PRO A 91 21.36 42.08 -5.53
C PRO A 91 22.36 42.63 -4.50
N PRO A 92 23.54 41.99 -4.35
CA PRO A 92 24.59 42.54 -3.50
C PRO A 92 24.92 43.96 -3.95
N PRO A 93 25.25 44.88 -3.02
CA PRO A 93 25.57 46.26 -3.37
C PRO A 93 26.80 46.28 -4.27
N SER A 94 26.57 46.43 -5.58
CA SER A 94 27.64 46.60 -6.57
C SER A 94 28.15 48.05 -6.52
N PRO A 95 29.46 48.28 -6.34
CA PRO A 95 30.02 49.62 -6.18
C PRO A 95 30.26 50.35 -7.52
N VAL A 96 29.42 50.12 -8.53
CA VAL A 96 29.60 50.73 -9.87
C VAL A 96 28.34 51.48 -10.25
N GLU A 97 28.40 52.78 -10.03
CA GLU A 97 27.44 53.78 -10.51
C GLU A 97 27.60 53.91 -12.04
N ASP A 98 26.85 53.13 -12.82
CA ASP A 98 26.60 53.44 -14.23
C ASP A 98 25.17 53.97 -14.37
N GLU A 99 25.07 55.31 -14.43
CA GLU A 99 23.85 56.13 -14.32
C GLU A 99 22.82 56.01 -15.47
N GLN A 100 22.78 54.94 -16.27
CA GLN A 100 21.96 54.97 -17.50
C GLN A 100 20.89 53.89 -17.70
N GLN A 101 20.73 52.90 -16.82
CA GLN A 101 19.61 51.95 -16.96
C GLN A 101 19.12 51.38 -15.62
N GLN A 102 18.33 52.12 -14.83
CA GLN A 102 17.42 51.49 -13.86
C GLN A 102 16.32 52.45 -13.39
N ALA A 103 15.11 52.24 -13.89
CA ALA A 103 13.89 52.92 -13.44
C ALA A 103 13.36 52.41 -12.08
N PHE A 104 14.14 51.61 -11.34
CA PHE A 104 13.73 51.03 -10.05
C PHE A 104 14.92 50.97 -9.09
N PRO A 105 14.77 51.41 -7.84
CA PRO A 105 15.80 51.20 -6.83
C PRO A 105 15.95 49.69 -6.57
N LEU A 106 17.11 49.13 -6.93
CA LEU A 106 17.49 47.72 -6.73
C LEU A 106 17.62 47.31 -5.25
N THR A 107 17.33 48.20 -4.31
CA THR A 107 17.45 47.96 -2.86
C THR A 107 16.21 47.30 -2.24
N SER A 108 15.17 47.03 -3.04
CA SER A 108 13.88 46.50 -2.59
C SER A 108 13.74 45.02 -2.95
N THR A 109 13.29 44.20 -1.99
CA THR A 109 12.89 42.81 -2.22
C THR A 109 11.83 42.75 -3.33
N GLY A 110 12.20 42.15 -4.46
CA GLY A 110 11.32 41.99 -5.62
C GLY A 110 10.55 40.66 -5.62
N LEU A 111 9.73 40.46 -6.65
CA LEU A 111 9.05 39.21 -6.96
C LEU A 111 9.58 38.66 -8.28
N LYS A 112 9.79 37.34 -8.33
CA LYS A 112 10.23 36.64 -9.52
C LYS A 112 9.27 35.50 -9.86
N ALA A 113 8.71 35.51 -11.05
CA ALA A 113 7.94 34.37 -11.57
C ALA A 113 8.89 33.22 -11.94
N VAL A 114 8.83 32.14 -11.17
CA VAL A 114 9.70 30.95 -11.30
C VAL A 114 9.07 29.85 -12.14
N ALA A 115 7.74 29.81 -12.23
CA ALA A 115 7.01 28.86 -13.07
C ALA A 115 5.67 29.45 -13.54
N THR A 116 5.17 28.96 -14.67
CA THR A 116 3.81 29.20 -15.15
C THR A 116 3.06 27.87 -15.16
N ALA A 117 1.93 27.79 -14.45
CA ALA A 117 1.10 26.60 -14.40
C ALA A 117 -0.12 26.79 -15.31
N GLY A 118 -0.21 25.97 -16.37
CA GLY A 118 -1.42 25.87 -17.22
C GLY A 118 -2.38 24.78 -16.76
N SER A 119 -2.05 24.09 -15.68
CA SER A 119 -2.81 22.95 -15.17
C SER A 119 -2.44 22.63 -13.72
N TRP A 120 -3.28 21.84 -13.07
CA TRP A 120 -3.01 21.23 -11.78
C TRP A 120 -3.40 19.76 -11.77
N LEU A 121 -2.89 19.02 -10.79
CA LEU A 121 -3.26 17.66 -10.49
C LEU A 121 -4.32 17.66 -9.39
N GLU A 122 -5.46 17.07 -9.67
CA GLU A 122 -6.55 16.81 -8.73
C GLU A 122 -6.47 15.38 -8.22
N LEU A 123 -6.85 15.19 -6.96
CA LEU A 123 -6.83 13.89 -6.29
C LEU A 123 -8.25 13.36 -6.11
N ILE A 124 -8.54 12.22 -6.73
CA ILE A 124 -9.83 11.56 -6.65
C ILE A 124 -9.68 10.31 -5.79
N PRO A 125 -10.38 10.18 -4.64
CA PRO A 125 -10.34 8.96 -3.86
C PRO A 125 -10.81 7.76 -4.69
N VAL A 126 -10.08 6.65 -4.62
CA VAL A 126 -10.45 5.40 -5.30
C VAL A 126 -10.37 4.25 -4.31
N THR A 127 -11.34 3.36 -4.39
CA THR A 127 -11.32 2.06 -3.69
C THR A 127 -10.97 0.96 -4.70
N PRO A 128 -9.68 0.64 -4.89
CA PRO A 128 -9.27 -0.38 -5.85
C PRO A 128 -9.71 -1.78 -5.41
N ASP A 129 -10.15 -2.62 -6.35
CA ASP A 129 -10.39 -4.05 -6.11
C ASP A 129 -9.07 -4.82 -6.06
N CYS A 130 -8.33 -4.58 -4.97
CA CYS A 130 -7.01 -5.17 -4.73
C CYS A 130 -7.05 -6.69 -4.74
N ALA A 131 -8.13 -7.30 -4.22
CA ALA A 131 -8.25 -8.75 -4.15
C ALA A 131 -8.29 -9.38 -5.54
N SER A 132 -9.00 -8.78 -6.50
CA SER A 132 -9.02 -9.29 -7.87
C SER A 132 -7.67 -9.12 -8.58
N ILE A 133 -6.99 -8.00 -8.37
CA ILE A 133 -5.64 -7.76 -8.92
C ILE A 133 -4.64 -8.80 -8.37
N LEU A 134 -4.70 -9.07 -7.07
CA LEU A 134 -3.82 -10.07 -6.44
C LEU A 134 -4.13 -11.50 -6.92
N ARG A 135 -5.41 -11.86 -7.14
CA ARG A 135 -5.78 -13.18 -7.66
C ARG A 135 -5.20 -13.47 -9.04
N GLU A 136 -5.05 -12.45 -9.88
CA GLU A 136 -4.46 -12.56 -11.22
C GLU A 136 -2.93 -12.73 -11.15
N LYS A 137 -2.27 -12.05 -10.20
CA LYS A 137 -0.80 -12.04 -10.06
C LYS A 137 -0.23 -13.16 -9.19
N ILE A 138 -1.00 -13.70 -8.25
CA ILE A 138 -0.53 -14.68 -7.27
C ILE A 138 -0.96 -16.11 -7.67
N PRO A 139 -0.01 -17.05 -7.83
CA PRO A 139 -0.31 -18.44 -8.17
C PRO A 139 -1.00 -19.20 -7.03
N VAL A 140 -1.80 -20.22 -7.41
CA VAL A 140 -2.50 -21.08 -6.45
C VAL A 140 -1.58 -22.14 -5.88
N TYR A 141 -1.55 -22.23 -4.56
CA TYR A 141 -0.88 -23.29 -3.84
C TYR A 141 -1.82 -24.45 -3.54
N HIS A 142 -1.46 -25.62 -4.05
CA HIS A 142 -2.28 -26.83 -3.98
C HIS A 142 -1.91 -27.77 -2.83
N GLY A 143 -0.73 -27.61 -2.20
CA GLY A 143 -0.33 -28.38 -1.03
C GLY A 143 1.18 -28.67 -0.98
N TRP A 144 1.59 -29.36 0.08
CA TRP A 144 2.97 -29.70 0.44
C TRP A 144 3.26 -31.21 0.39
N THR A 145 2.61 -31.96 -0.49
CA THR A 145 2.84 -33.42 -0.63
C THR A 145 3.18 -33.77 -2.07
N ASP A 146 3.99 -34.81 -2.27
CA ASP A 146 4.52 -35.31 -3.55
C ASP A 146 3.51 -35.44 -4.71
N ASN A 147 2.21 -35.53 -4.40
CA ASN A 147 1.14 -35.62 -5.39
C ASN A 147 0.69 -34.27 -5.99
N HIS A 148 1.20 -33.15 -5.50
CA HIS A 148 0.89 -31.83 -6.07
C HIS A 148 2.01 -31.41 -7.02
N PRO A 149 1.72 -31.20 -8.31
CA PRO A 149 2.73 -30.68 -9.23
C PRO A 149 3.18 -29.32 -8.70
N VAL A 150 4.49 -29.18 -8.50
CA VAL A 150 5.16 -27.89 -8.32
C VAL A 150 4.58 -26.98 -9.40
N PRO A 151 4.00 -25.81 -9.06
CA PRO A 151 3.48 -24.90 -10.05
C PRO A 151 4.57 -24.65 -11.11
N PRO A 152 4.21 -24.50 -12.40
CA PRO A 152 5.19 -24.22 -13.42
C PRO A 152 6.02 -23.03 -12.92
N ALA A 153 7.34 -23.25 -12.80
CA ALA A 153 8.24 -22.24 -12.27
C ALA A 153 7.94 -20.93 -12.98
N MET A 154 7.38 -19.97 -12.24
CA MET A 154 7.30 -18.60 -12.73
C MET A 154 8.74 -18.20 -13.00
N GLU A 155 9.02 -17.66 -14.19
CA GLU A 155 10.40 -17.33 -14.61
C GLU A 155 11.11 -16.42 -13.60
N GLU A 156 10.35 -15.70 -12.76
CA GLU A 156 10.86 -15.04 -11.57
C GLU A 156 9.95 -15.26 -10.35
N PRO A 157 10.51 -15.61 -9.18
CA PRO A 157 9.77 -15.66 -7.93
C PRO A 157 9.22 -14.26 -7.61
N ILE A 158 7.92 -14.18 -7.37
CA ILE A 158 7.25 -12.93 -7.04
C ILE A 158 7.10 -12.87 -5.52
N SER A 159 7.81 -11.94 -4.88
CA SER A 159 7.64 -11.66 -3.45
C SER A 159 6.49 -10.67 -3.19
N ARG A 160 5.97 -10.67 -1.96
CA ARG A 160 5.01 -9.71 -1.43
C ARG A 160 5.50 -8.28 -1.59
N ALA A 161 6.77 -8.02 -1.28
CA ALA A 161 7.37 -6.69 -1.44
C ALA A 161 7.34 -6.24 -2.91
N ARG A 162 7.72 -7.13 -3.83
CA ARG A 162 7.69 -6.85 -5.27
C ARG A 162 6.26 -6.62 -5.80
N LEU A 163 5.29 -7.37 -5.28
CA LEU A 163 3.87 -7.16 -5.61
C LEU A 163 3.40 -5.78 -5.14
N LEU A 164 3.70 -5.42 -3.89
CA LEU A 164 3.31 -4.15 -3.29
C LEU A 164 3.87 -2.94 -4.07
N ASP A 165 5.08 -3.06 -4.59
CA ASP A 165 5.70 -2.02 -5.42
C ASP A 165 5.10 -1.96 -6.84
N SER A 166 4.69 -3.11 -7.38
CA SER A 166 4.17 -3.20 -8.76
C SER A 166 2.69 -2.84 -8.90
N ILE A 167 1.94 -2.80 -7.79
CA ILE A 167 0.49 -2.59 -7.79
C ILE A 167 0.19 -1.15 -7.34
N PRO A 168 -0.64 -0.39 -8.08
CA PRO A 168 -0.97 0.99 -7.77
C PRO A 168 -2.01 1.08 -6.63
N VAL A 169 -1.67 0.62 -5.44
CA VAL A 169 -2.54 0.60 -4.25
C VAL A 169 -1.73 0.95 -2.99
N SER A 170 -2.44 1.42 -1.95
CA SER A 170 -1.86 1.71 -0.65
C SER A 170 -1.49 0.44 0.11
N ASP A 171 -0.58 0.57 1.07
CA ASP A 171 -0.07 -0.56 1.84
C ASP A 171 -1.14 -1.20 2.72
N ALA A 172 -2.05 -0.40 3.28
CA ALA A 172 -3.18 -0.92 4.05
C ALA A 172 -4.18 -1.69 3.17
N GLU A 173 -4.57 -1.13 2.02
CA GLU A 173 -5.50 -1.80 1.10
C GLU A 173 -4.90 -3.09 0.54
N PHE A 174 -3.60 -3.08 0.23
CA PHE A 174 -2.86 -4.29 -0.14
C PHE A 174 -2.89 -5.33 0.98
N SER A 175 -2.59 -4.93 2.22
CA SER A 175 -2.52 -5.85 3.35
C SER A 175 -3.88 -6.46 3.67
N ILE A 176 -4.95 -5.67 3.62
CA ILE A 176 -6.33 -6.15 3.79
C ILE A 176 -6.67 -7.19 2.72
N ALA A 177 -6.31 -6.93 1.46
CA ALA A 177 -6.59 -7.86 0.36
C ALA A 177 -5.72 -9.12 0.42
N TRP A 178 -4.46 -8.98 0.84
CA TRP A 178 -3.54 -10.07 1.08
C TRP A 178 -4.08 -11.04 2.13
N ASP A 179 -4.51 -10.50 3.28
CA ASP A 179 -5.10 -11.26 4.37
C ASP A 179 -6.44 -11.90 3.97
N ALA A 180 -7.29 -11.17 3.22
CA ALA A 180 -8.55 -11.70 2.71
C ALA A 180 -8.38 -12.87 1.74
N LEU A 181 -7.24 -12.97 1.06
CA LEU A 181 -6.89 -14.10 0.19
C LEU A 181 -6.12 -15.20 0.92
N LEU A 182 -5.79 -15.01 2.20
CA LEU A 182 -4.87 -15.84 2.98
C LEU A 182 -3.55 -16.04 2.23
N ALA A 183 -3.11 -15.03 1.48
CA ALA A 183 -1.88 -15.11 0.74
C ALA A 183 -0.71 -15.20 1.73
N PHE A 184 0.33 -15.91 1.35
CA PHE A 184 1.50 -16.12 2.18
C PHE A 184 2.77 -16.18 1.34
N GLU A 185 3.91 -15.94 1.98
CA GLU A 185 5.22 -16.18 1.40
C GLU A 185 5.78 -17.50 1.94
N THR A 186 6.39 -18.30 1.07
CA THR A 186 7.19 -19.47 1.45
C THR A 186 8.55 -19.04 1.99
N ASP A 187 9.31 -19.98 2.57
CA ASP A 187 10.67 -19.74 3.02
C ASP A 187 11.63 -19.38 1.85
N SER A 188 11.25 -19.72 0.61
CA SER A 188 11.92 -19.30 -0.62
C SER A 188 11.62 -17.84 -1.03
N GLY A 189 10.71 -17.16 -0.34
CA GLY A 189 10.29 -15.78 -0.63
C GLY A 189 9.27 -15.66 -1.77
N GLU A 190 8.59 -16.75 -2.12
CA GLU A 190 7.58 -16.78 -3.17
C GLU A 190 6.18 -16.57 -2.61
N ALA A 191 5.42 -15.66 -3.20
CA ALA A 191 4.04 -15.39 -2.84
C ALA A 191 3.09 -16.41 -3.46
N PHE A 192 2.23 -16.98 -2.61
CA PHE A 192 1.18 -17.91 -3.03
C PHE A 192 -0.16 -17.61 -2.38
N ARG A 193 -1.24 -18.05 -3.02
CA ARG A 193 -2.57 -18.11 -2.43
C ARG A 193 -3.01 -19.56 -2.25
N PRO A 194 -3.42 -20.01 -1.06
CA PRO A 194 -3.79 -21.40 -0.85
C PRO A 194 -5.12 -21.72 -1.55
N SER A 195 -5.20 -22.93 -2.10
CA SER A 195 -6.48 -23.51 -2.53
C SER A 195 -7.34 -23.89 -1.32
N ALA A 196 -8.66 -24.00 -1.51
CA ALA A 196 -9.56 -24.45 -0.44
C ALA A 196 -9.14 -25.81 0.15
N ALA A 197 -8.64 -26.72 -0.69
CA ALA A 197 -8.11 -28.02 -0.25
C ALA A 197 -6.86 -27.86 0.64
N ALA A 198 -5.93 -26.99 0.27
CA ALA A 198 -4.74 -26.71 1.06
C ALA A 198 -5.09 -26.08 2.42
N ILE A 199 -6.07 -25.16 2.46
CA ILE A 199 -6.56 -24.57 3.71
C ILE A 199 -7.15 -25.65 4.63
N LEU A 200 -8.05 -26.49 4.12
CA LEU A 200 -8.68 -27.54 4.91
C LEU A 200 -7.66 -28.57 5.43
N LYS A 201 -6.69 -28.91 4.60
CA LYS A 201 -5.59 -29.80 4.99
C LYS A 201 -4.75 -29.16 6.12
N ALA A 202 -4.47 -27.86 6.03
CA ALA A 202 -3.67 -27.15 7.03
C ALA A 202 -4.41 -27.10 8.37
N ILE A 203 -5.71 -26.77 8.35
CA ILE A 203 -6.56 -26.79 9.54
C ILE A 203 -6.61 -28.20 10.15
N SER A 204 -6.74 -29.23 9.32
CA SER A 204 -6.77 -30.63 9.79
C SER A 204 -5.47 -31.00 10.49
N GLU A 205 -4.31 -30.60 9.94
CA GLU A 205 -3.02 -30.93 10.57
C GLU A 205 -2.71 -30.11 11.81
N ILE A 206 -3.05 -28.83 11.82
CA ILE A 206 -2.94 -28.00 13.03
C ILE A 206 -3.75 -28.64 14.16
N ASN A 207 -4.98 -29.08 13.89
CA ASN A 207 -5.82 -29.71 14.89
C ASN A 207 -5.33 -31.10 15.31
N THR A 208 -4.83 -31.90 14.37
CA THR A 208 -4.30 -33.25 14.64
C THR A 208 -3.06 -33.18 15.52
N SER A 209 -2.13 -32.29 15.18
CA SER A 209 -0.88 -32.07 15.93
C SER A 209 -1.17 -31.50 17.31
N ALA A 210 -2.06 -30.50 17.40
CA ALA A 210 -2.51 -29.96 18.68
C ALA A 210 -3.16 -31.04 19.57
N THR A 211 -3.98 -31.92 18.99
CA THR A 211 -4.59 -33.02 19.75
C THR A 211 -3.55 -34.05 20.22
N ALA A 212 -2.57 -34.38 19.37
CA ALA A 212 -1.50 -35.33 19.70
C ALA A 212 -0.65 -34.84 20.88
N GLU A 213 -0.37 -33.54 20.95
CA GLU A 213 0.39 -32.92 22.04
C GLU A 213 -0.47 -32.49 23.24
N SER A 214 -1.77 -32.76 23.22
CA SER A 214 -2.72 -32.27 24.23
C SER A 214 -2.70 -30.74 24.37
N PHE A 215 -2.44 -30.04 23.28
CA PHE A 215 -2.40 -28.58 23.18
C PHE A 215 -3.80 -28.01 22.92
N SER A 216 -4.24 -27.08 23.77
CA SER A 216 -5.58 -26.47 23.65
C SER A 216 -5.54 -25.16 22.87
N LEU A 217 -6.08 -25.18 21.65
CA LEU A 217 -6.26 -24.00 20.78
C LEU A 217 -7.35 -23.01 21.27
N SER A 218 -8.17 -23.45 22.23
CA SER A 218 -9.30 -22.68 22.78
C SER A 218 -8.97 -22.02 24.12
N THR A 219 -7.69 -22.01 24.53
CA THR A 219 -7.28 -21.48 25.82
C THR A 219 -7.56 -19.97 25.92
N PRO A 220 -8.17 -19.48 27.02
CA PRO A 220 -8.50 -18.05 27.15
C PRO A 220 -7.26 -17.15 27.19
N SER A 221 -6.10 -17.64 27.62
CA SER A 221 -4.82 -16.91 27.53
C SER A 221 -4.27 -16.77 26.11
N GLY A 222 -4.85 -17.48 25.14
CA GLY A 222 -4.36 -17.58 23.77
C GLY A 222 -3.17 -18.55 23.63
N PHE A 223 -2.69 -18.69 22.40
CA PHE A 223 -1.53 -19.51 22.02
C PHE A 223 -0.58 -18.72 21.11
N THR A 224 0.69 -19.12 21.06
CA THR A 224 1.67 -18.52 20.14
C THR A 224 1.77 -19.34 18.86
N VAL A 225 2.04 -18.67 17.72
CA VAL A 225 2.23 -19.39 16.45
C VAL A 225 3.53 -20.21 16.46
N SER A 226 4.55 -19.76 17.19
CA SER A 226 5.79 -20.53 17.37
C SER A 226 5.55 -21.88 18.05
N ALA A 227 4.62 -21.96 19.02
CA ALA A 227 4.23 -23.24 19.61
C ALA A 227 3.61 -24.16 18.56
N ILE A 228 2.68 -23.64 17.73
CA ILE A 228 2.04 -24.43 16.66
C ILE A 228 3.06 -24.89 15.62
N LEU A 229 3.97 -24.02 15.20
CA LEU A 229 5.02 -24.38 14.26
C LEU A 229 5.93 -25.48 14.82
N GLY A 230 6.30 -25.40 16.11
CA GLY A 230 7.09 -26.46 16.76
C GLY A 230 6.38 -27.82 16.80
N MET A 231 5.05 -27.84 16.97
CA MET A 231 4.27 -29.09 16.87
C MET A 231 4.20 -29.65 15.45
N LEU A 232 4.48 -28.82 14.46
CA LEU A 232 4.41 -29.15 13.03
C LEU A 232 5.80 -29.34 12.42
N ASP A 233 6.87 -29.38 13.21
CA ASP A 233 8.25 -29.52 12.70
C ASP A 233 8.43 -30.79 11.83
N ASP A 234 7.66 -31.85 12.10
CA ASP A 234 7.66 -33.09 11.31
C ASP A 234 6.81 -33.01 10.02
N VAL A 235 6.04 -31.94 9.85
CA VAL A 235 5.18 -31.70 8.68
C VAL A 235 5.87 -30.66 7.80
N GLU A 236 6.12 -30.99 6.52
CA GLU A 236 6.72 -30.07 5.53
C GLU A 236 5.79 -28.91 5.11
N MET A 237 4.96 -28.41 6.03
CA MET A 237 4.01 -27.33 5.78
C MET A 237 4.71 -25.96 5.89
N PRO A 238 4.56 -25.06 4.90
CA PRO A 238 5.17 -23.74 4.96
C PRO A 238 4.68 -22.93 6.16
N ALA A 239 5.60 -22.32 6.90
CA ALA A 239 5.26 -21.49 8.08
C ALA A 239 4.33 -20.32 7.71
N GLY A 240 4.52 -19.74 6.51
CA GLY A 240 3.63 -18.70 5.98
C GLY A 240 2.18 -19.15 5.83
N LEU A 241 1.93 -20.41 5.43
CA LEU A 241 0.59 -20.95 5.31
C LEU A 241 -0.07 -21.09 6.69
N VAL A 242 0.67 -21.57 7.69
CA VAL A 242 0.19 -21.68 9.08
C VAL A 242 -0.19 -20.31 9.62
N MET A 243 0.68 -19.31 9.44
CA MET A 243 0.40 -17.93 9.84
C MET A 243 -0.85 -17.36 9.15
N ALA A 244 -1.01 -17.58 7.85
CA ALA A 244 -2.18 -17.10 7.10
C ALA A 244 -3.48 -17.76 7.57
N VAL A 245 -3.48 -19.08 7.76
CA VAL A 245 -4.66 -19.82 8.26
C VAL A 245 -5.03 -19.39 9.68
N ILE A 246 -4.04 -19.25 10.58
CA ILE A 246 -4.28 -18.74 11.93
C ILE A 246 -4.83 -17.31 11.87
N GLY A 247 -4.24 -16.42 11.08
CA GLY A 247 -4.72 -15.05 10.90
C GLY A 247 -6.16 -14.96 10.37
N GLY A 248 -6.54 -15.90 9.51
CA GLY A 248 -7.90 -16.03 8.98
C GLY A 248 -8.93 -16.54 9.99
N MET A 249 -8.52 -17.33 10.98
CA MET A 249 -9.42 -18.00 11.94
C MET A 249 -9.36 -17.43 13.37
N CYS A 250 -8.31 -16.71 13.70
CA CYS A 250 -8.00 -16.25 15.05
C CYS A 250 -7.89 -14.73 15.10
N ASP A 251 -8.04 -14.19 16.30
CA ASP A 251 -7.72 -12.80 16.63
C ASP A 251 -6.47 -12.74 17.48
N ARG A 252 -5.71 -11.64 17.32
CA ARG A 252 -4.61 -11.33 18.23
C ARG A 252 -5.16 -10.87 19.58
N VAL A 253 -4.53 -11.32 20.66
CA VAL A 253 -4.89 -10.96 22.03
C VAL A 253 -4.01 -9.80 22.48
N GLU A 254 -4.51 -8.57 22.34
CA GLU A 254 -3.77 -7.34 22.68
C GLU A 254 -3.41 -7.23 24.18
N GLU A 255 -4.14 -7.91 25.07
CA GLU A 255 -3.95 -7.84 26.53
C GLU A 255 -3.04 -8.96 27.09
N SER A 256 -2.41 -9.77 26.22
CA SER A 256 -1.57 -10.87 26.66
C SER A 256 -0.14 -10.40 27.01
N MET A 257 0.51 -11.09 27.96
CA MET A 257 1.92 -10.81 28.31
C MET A 257 2.89 -11.15 27.17
N ASP A 258 2.45 -11.97 26.22
CA ASP A 258 3.19 -12.33 25.02
C ASP A 258 2.57 -11.60 23.83
N ASP A 259 3.25 -10.59 23.28
CA ASP A 259 2.79 -9.70 22.17
C ASP A 259 2.33 -10.43 20.87
N ASN A 260 2.35 -11.77 20.86
CA ASN A 260 1.99 -12.64 19.75
C ASN A 260 1.00 -13.76 20.13
N ALA A 261 0.21 -13.60 21.19
CA ALA A 261 -0.84 -14.56 21.50
C ALA A 261 -2.05 -14.42 20.57
N TRP A 262 -2.60 -15.56 20.15
CA TRP A 262 -3.77 -15.68 19.27
C TRP A 262 -4.87 -16.45 19.98
N ARG A 263 -6.12 -16.12 19.66
CA ARG A 263 -7.30 -16.82 20.17
C ARG A 263 -8.23 -17.15 19.01
N LEU A 264 -8.77 -18.36 19.02
CA LEU A 264 -9.76 -18.79 18.04
C LEU A 264 -10.97 -17.83 18.05
N ASN A 265 -11.33 -17.30 16.89
CA ASN A 265 -12.54 -16.51 16.72
C ASN A 265 -13.61 -17.39 16.08
N THR A 266 -14.61 -17.76 16.87
CA THR A 266 -15.69 -18.65 16.43
C THR A 266 -16.49 -18.08 15.26
N ASP A 267 -16.64 -16.75 15.17
CA ASP A 267 -17.36 -16.09 14.09
C ASP A 267 -16.55 -16.14 12.79
N LYS A 268 -15.24 -15.89 12.85
CA LYS A 268 -14.33 -16.06 11.71
C LYS A 268 -14.31 -17.50 11.21
N CYS A 269 -14.18 -18.48 12.11
CA CYS A 269 -14.21 -19.89 11.74
C CYS A 269 -15.51 -20.29 11.03
N CYS A 270 -16.66 -19.72 11.43
CA CYS A 270 -17.95 -19.97 10.77
C CYS A 270 -18.05 -19.31 9.38
N VAL A 271 -17.47 -18.11 9.20
CA VAL A 271 -17.42 -17.39 7.92
C VAL A 271 -16.43 -18.03 6.94
N SER A 272 -15.32 -18.58 7.45
CA SER A 272 -14.35 -19.38 6.67
C SER A 272 -14.95 -20.65 6.06
N GLY A 273 -16.09 -21.13 6.58
CA GLY A 273 -16.91 -22.16 5.95
C GLY A 273 -17.50 -21.77 4.58
N ASN A 274 -17.34 -20.51 4.16
CA ASN A 274 -17.77 -20.00 2.86
C ASN A 274 -16.63 -19.93 1.83
N TRP A 275 -15.41 -20.42 2.15
CA TRP A 275 -14.24 -20.46 1.25
C TRP A 275 -14.31 -21.52 0.13
N GLY A 276 -15.52 -21.85 -0.34
CA GLY A 276 -15.75 -22.68 -1.54
C GLY A 276 -16.23 -24.12 -1.29
N ALA A 277 -16.52 -24.52 -0.05
CA ALA A 277 -17.18 -25.78 0.22
C ALA A 277 -18.29 -25.55 1.24
N SER A 278 -19.52 -25.98 0.92
CA SER A 278 -20.62 -26.04 1.87
C SER A 278 -20.23 -27.02 2.98
N ILE A 279 -19.59 -26.51 4.03
CA ILE A 279 -19.29 -27.28 5.24
C ILE A 279 -20.54 -27.21 6.09
N GLU A 280 -21.29 -28.31 6.10
CA GLU A 280 -22.40 -28.50 7.02
C GLU A 280 -21.93 -28.17 8.46
N ARG A 281 -22.66 -27.26 9.12
CA ARG A 281 -22.46 -26.80 10.50
C ARG A 281 -22.25 -27.93 11.52
N SER A 282 -22.61 -29.17 11.19
CA SER A 282 -22.51 -30.34 12.06
C SER A 282 -21.08 -30.82 12.33
N ASN A 283 -20.14 -30.64 11.41
CA ASN A 283 -18.80 -31.24 11.56
C ASN A 283 -17.81 -30.40 12.38
N PHE A 284 -17.95 -29.07 12.39
CA PHE A 284 -17.09 -28.20 13.21
C PHE A 284 -17.47 -28.26 14.70
N ASP A 285 -18.78 -28.28 14.99
CA ASP A 285 -19.30 -28.31 16.37
C ASP A 285 -19.14 -29.71 17.01
N HIS A 286 -19.10 -30.80 16.22
CA HIS A 286 -18.85 -32.14 16.76
C HIS A 286 -17.38 -32.51 16.98
N ARG A 287 -16.43 -31.97 16.21
CA ARG A 287 -15.01 -32.27 16.44
C ARG A 287 -14.37 -31.43 17.54
N ILE A 288 -14.88 -30.24 17.83
CA ILE A 288 -14.38 -29.41 18.95
C ILE A 288 -15.06 -29.79 20.28
N ARG A 289 -16.25 -30.40 20.27
CA ARG A 289 -16.96 -30.83 21.49
C ARG A 289 -16.57 -32.20 22.05
N LEU A 290 -15.68 -32.95 21.39
CA LEU A 290 -15.21 -34.24 21.91
C LEU A 290 -13.85 -34.10 22.56
N HIS A 291 -13.76 -33.24 23.58
CA HIS A 291 -12.89 -33.34 24.76
C HIS A 291 -13.04 -32.05 25.59
N GLY A 292 -14.23 -31.88 26.15
CA GLY A 292 -14.41 -31.16 27.42
C GLY A 292 -14.49 -32.16 28.56
#